data_AF-A0A6L4AWA3-F1
#
_entry.id   AF-A0A6L4AWA3-F1
#
_cell.length_a   1.000
_cell.length_b   1.000
_cell.length_c   1.000
_cell.angle_alpha   90.00
_cell.angle_beta   90.00
_cell.angle_gamma   90.00
#
_symmetry.space_group_name_H-M   'P 1'
#
loop_
_entity.id
_entity.type
_entity.pdbx_description
1 polymer ?
#
loop_
_entity_poly.entity_id
_entity_poly.type
_entity_poly.pdbx_seq_one_letter_code
_entity_poly.pdbx_strand_id
1 'polypeptide(L)'
;MPSPQSIHCSTSAPVTPGCRASRDAAAPMNRDGRWNRAMAFVLILAAGLRLAHWWAVRDEPFFAQLAMDSQEYDRWAQAIAGGDWWGSEPFFQAPLYPYLLALVYRLAGHSLDAVYLLQIALAVAGLAALARAADRMLGAPHGLLAAALGALYGPFLFHDVQLLKEGPAVALTSLLLLTLAKLTAEIQSKAISSLDHAAAAKPPGGRKLPLTEFSGLVGAGALLGLLVLL
;
A
#
# COMPACT_ATOMS: atom_id res chain seq x y z
N MET A 1 76.81 1.02 14.41
CA MET A 1 76.28 0.99 13.02
C MET A 1 75.98 -0.46 12.68
N PRO A 2 74.90 -0.84 11.94
CA PRO A 2 73.74 -0.10 11.41
C PRO A 2 72.38 -0.68 11.94
N SER A 3 71.28 0.08 12.05
CA SER A 3 70.15 0.32 11.12
C SER A 3 68.81 -0.25 11.67
N PRO A 4 67.65 0.31 11.25
CA PRO A 4 66.41 0.37 12.04
C PRO A 4 65.43 -0.77 11.71
N GLN A 5 64.68 -1.25 12.72
CA GLN A 5 63.56 -2.16 12.48
C GLN A 5 62.26 -1.39 12.29
N SER A 6 61.61 -1.72 11.18
CA SER A 6 60.42 -1.15 10.59
C SER A 6 59.16 -1.35 11.44
N ILE A 7 58.37 -0.28 11.54
CA ILE A 7 56.99 -0.26 12.04
C ILE A 7 56.12 -1.10 11.10
N HIS A 8 55.64 -2.25 11.56
CA HIS A 8 54.56 -2.99 10.90
C HIS A 8 53.22 -2.31 11.24
N CYS A 9 52.66 -1.59 10.26
CA CYS A 9 51.32 -1.01 10.38
C CYS A 9 50.28 -2.08 10.02
N SER A 10 49.50 -2.49 11.03
CA SER A 10 48.29 -3.30 10.90
C SER A 10 47.32 -2.69 9.89
N THR A 11 46.85 -3.47 8.92
CA THR A 11 45.79 -3.07 7.98
C THR A 11 44.48 -3.78 8.33
N SER A 12 43.98 -3.56 9.54
CA SER A 12 42.54 -3.70 9.81
C SER A 12 41.84 -2.40 9.39
N ALA A 13 41.51 -2.28 8.10
CA ALA A 13 40.68 -1.17 7.63
C ALA A 13 39.22 -1.39 8.06
N PRO A 14 38.53 -0.36 8.59
CA PRO A 14 37.15 -0.48 9.04
C PRO A 14 36.19 -0.59 7.85
N VAL A 15 35.32 -1.60 7.87
CA VAL A 15 34.17 -1.69 6.97
C VAL A 15 33.27 -0.48 7.24
N THR A 16 33.13 0.40 6.25
CA THR A 16 32.28 1.59 6.31
C THR A 16 30.82 1.19 6.62
N PRO A 17 30.14 1.84 7.59
CA PRO A 17 28.77 1.47 7.98
C PRO A 17 27.67 1.83 6.97
N GLY A 18 27.98 2.63 5.93
CA GLY A 18 26.96 3.29 5.10
C GLY A 18 26.15 2.40 4.17
N CYS A 19 26.70 1.29 3.67
CA CYS A 19 26.01 0.43 2.69
C CYS A 19 25.07 -0.62 3.30
N ARG A 20 24.94 -0.65 4.64
CA ARG A 20 24.14 -1.70 5.30
C ARG A 20 22.66 -1.32 5.45
N ALA A 21 22.34 -0.03 5.52
CA ALA A 21 20.98 0.46 5.75
C ALA A 21 19.98 0.12 4.62
N SER A 22 20.46 -0.06 3.38
CA SER A 22 19.62 -0.43 2.24
C SER A 22 19.34 -1.92 2.12
N ARG A 23 20.08 -2.79 2.83
CA ARG A 23 19.87 -4.25 2.79
C ARG A 23 18.64 -4.70 3.56
N ASP A 24 18.24 -3.94 4.58
CA ASP A 24 17.23 -4.41 5.54
C ASP A 24 15.78 -4.13 5.10
N ALA A 25 15.56 -3.34 4.05
CA ALA A 25 14.22 -3.03 3.54
C ALA A 25 13.55 -4.20 2.79
N ALA A 26 14.34 -5.19 2.32
CA ALA A 26 13.86 -6.25 1.42
C ALA A 26 13.54 -7.59 2.10
N ALA A 27 13.77 -7.74 3.41
CA ALA A 27 13.54 -9.02 4.10
C ALA A 27 12.05 -9.28 4.34
N PRO A 28 11.55 -10.54 4.19
CA PRO A 28 10.21 -10.90 4.63
C PRO A 28 10.10 -10.64 6.14
N MET A 29 9.21 -9.71 6.50
CA MET A 29 9.04 -9.26 7.88
C MET A 29 8.45 -10.39 8.75
N ASN A 30 9.32 -11.10 9.47
CA ASN A 30 8.90 -11.90 10.62
C ASN A 30 8.56 -10.93 11.77
N ARG A 31 7.33 -10.42 11.79
CA ARG A 31 6.83 -9.52 12.84
C ARG A 31 6.65 -10.31 14.14
N ASP A 32 7.06 -9.71 15.26
CA ASP A 32 6.90 -10.33 16.57
C ASP A 32 5.41 -10.49 16.94
N GLY A 33 5.12 -11.39 17.88
CA GLY A 33 3.74 -11.66 18.29
C GLY A 33 3.01 -10.42 18.84
N ARG A 34 3.75 -9.42 19.35
CA ARG A 34 3.17 -8.16 19.85
C ARG A 34 2.64 -7.30 18.71
N TRP A 35 3.39 -7.12 17.62
CA TRP A 35 2.94 -6.34 16.47
C TRP A 35 1.70 -6.96 15.82
N ASN A 36 1.68 -8.29 15.65
CA ASN A 36 0.52 -8.98 15.07
C ASN A 36 -0.75 -8.78 15.92
N ARG A 37 -0.63 -8.85 17.26
CA ARG A 37 -1.74 -8.57 18.17
C ARG A 37 -2.19 -7.11 18.12
N ALA A 38 -1.25 -6.17 18.09
CA ALA A 38 -1.56 -4.75 18.00
C ALA A 38 -2.29 -4.42 16.68
N MET A 39 -1.82 -4.99 15.57
CA MET A 39 -2.45 -4.83 14.26
C MET A 39 -3.85 -5.43 14.25
N ALA A 40 -4.01 -6.66 14.76
CA ALA A 40 -5.32 -7.30 14.88
C ALA A 40 -6.28 -6.45 15.73
N PHE A 41 -5.81 -5.93 16.87
CA PHE A 41 -6.60 -5.03 17.71
C PHE A 41 -7.05 -3.77 16.95
N VAL A 42 -6.14 -3.10 16.23
CA VAL A 42 -6.47 -1.91 15.45
C VAL A 42 -7.50 -2.22 14.35
N LEU A 43 -7.36 -3.34 13.64
CA LEU A 43 -8.30 -3.73 12.58
C LEU A 43 -9.66 -4.14 13.15
N ILE A 44 -9.71 -4.84 14.28
CA ILE A 44 -10.95 -5.18 14.99
C ILE A 44 -11.64 -3.90 15.46
N LEU A 45 -10.89 -2.96 16.03
CA LEU A 45 -11.42 -1.66 16.44
C LEU A 45 -11.96 -0.89 15.23
N ALA A 46 -11.21 -0.85 14.12
CA ALA A 46 -11.63 -0.18 12.89
C ALA A 46 -12.92 -0.77 12.31
N ALA A 47 -13.05 -2.10 12.32
CA ALA A 47 -14.26 -2.80 11.90
C ALA A 47 -15.42 -2.52 12.85
N GLY A 48 -15.17 -2.59 14.16
CA GLY A 48 -16.17 -2.30 15.19
C GLY A 48 -16.73 -0.89 15.10
N LEU A 49 -15.88 0.12 14.91
CA LEU A 49 -16.29 1.51 14.73
C LEU A 49 -17.17 1.70 13.48
N ARG A 50 -16.79 1.06 12.37
CA ARG A 50 -17.55 1.12 11.11
C ARG A 50 -18.90 0.41 11.22
N LEU A 51 -18.93 -0.77 11.82
CA LEU A 51 -20.17 -1.51 12.07
C LEU A 51 -21.09 -0.77 13.03
N ALA A 52 -20.54 -0.17 14.09
CA ALA A 52 -21.29 0.68 15.01
C ALA A 52 -21.85 1.92 14.32
N HIS A 53 -21.05 2.58 13.47
CA HIS A 53 -21.50 3.72 12.68
C HIS A 53 -22.65 3.32 11.74
N TRP A 54 -22.48 2.27 10.94
CA TRP A 54 -23.54 1.74 10.07
C TRP A 54 -24.81 1.40 10.86
N TRP A 55 -24.68 0.66 11.96
CA TRP A 55 -25.82 0.32 12.80
C TRP A 55 -26.54 1.55 13.36
N ALA A 56 -25.80 2.59 13.74
CA ALA A 56 -26.37 3.81 14.30
C ALA A 56 -27.11 4.66 13.26
N VAL A 57 -26.72 4.60 11.98
CA VAL A 57 -27.26 5.48 10.93
C VAL A 57 -28.15 4.78 9.91
N ARG A 58 -28.21 3.45 9.89
CA ARG A 58 -28.97 2.68 8.88
C ARG A 58 -30.46 3.03 8.80
N ASP A 59 -31.05 3.46 9.91
CA ASP A 59 -32.47 3.81 10.01
C ASP A 59 -32.73 5.31 9.80
N GLU A 60 -31.67 6.13 9.64
CA GLU A 60 -31.78 7.57 9.44
C GLU A 60 -32.16 7.92 8.00
N PRO A 61 -32.98 8.98 7.77
CA PRO A 61 -33.50 9.33 6.45
C PRO A 61 -32.43 9.53 5.37
N PHE A 62 -31.24 10.04 5.73
CA PHE A 62 -30.15 10.26 4.77
C PHE A 62 -29.50 8.97 4.25
N PHE A 63 -29.64 7.86 4.97
CA PHE A 63 -29.09 6.55 4.58
C PHE A 63 -30.20 5.65 4.01
N ALA A 64 -31.42 5.77 4.54
CA ALA A 64 -32.59 5.08 4.01
C ALA A 64 -33.12 5.70 2.70
N GLN A 65 -32.95 7.00 2.50
CA GLN A 65 -33.33 7.72 1.28
C GLN A 65 -32.06 8.25 0.61
N LEU A 66 -31.61 7.53 -0.41
CA LEU A 66 -30.45 7.92 -1.18
C LEU A 66 -30.69 9.27 -1.86
N ALA A 67 -29.73 10.18 -1.71
CA ALA A 67 -29.77 11.50 -2.31
C ALA A 67 -28.56 11.73 -3.24
N MET A 68 -28.72 12.63 -4.22
CA MET A 68 -27.65 13.07 -5.12
C MET A 68 -26.96 11.89 -5.83
N ASP A 69 -25.63 11.85 -5.83
CA ASP A 69 -24.82 10.81 -6.47
C ASP A 69 -25.18 9.40 -5.98
N SER A 70 -25.55 9.23 -4.71
CA SER A 70 -25.93 7.92 -4.17
C SER A 70 -27.18 7.36 -4.84
N GLN A 71 -28.17 8.21 -5.12
CA GLN A 71 -29.40 7.80 -5.81
C GLN A 71 -29.09 7.36 -7.24
N GLU A 72 -28.21 8.08 -7.91
CA GLU A 72 -27.85 7.80 -9.30
C GLU A 72 -27.01 6.52 -9.42
N TYR A 73 -26.07 6.29 -8.50
CA TYR A 73 -25.32 5.03 -8.42
C TYR A 73 -26.23 3.83 -8.22
N ASP A 74 -27.21 3.95 -7.33
CA ASP A 74 -28.16 2.88 -7.07
C ASP A 74 -29.05 2.58 -8.27
N ARG A 75 -29.65 3.62 -8.87
CA ARG A 75 -30.47 3.50 -10.09
C ARG A 75 -29.70 2.82 -11.21
N TRP A 76 -28.46 3.23 -11.44
CA TRP A 76 -27.61 2.66 -12.48
C TRP A 76 -27.24 1.20 -12.18
N ALA A 77 -26.89 0.88 -10.93
CA ALA A 77 -26.60 -0.49 -10.51
C ALA A 77 -27.81 -1.42 -10.67
N GLN A 78 -29.02 -0.94 -10.36
CA GLN A 78 -30.26 -1.69 -10.58
C GLN A 78 -30.50 -1.96 -12.08
N ALA A 79 -30.26 -0.99 -12.96
CA ALA A 79 -30.38 -1.18 -14.40
C ALA A 79 -29.40 -2.24 -14.94
N ILE A 80 -28.13 -2.17 -14.51
CA ILE A 80 -27.10 -3.17 -14.86
C ILE A 80 -27.50 -4.55 -14.34
N ALA A 81 -27.97 -4.65 -13.09
CA ALA A 81 -28.42 -5.91 -12.49
C ALA A 81 -29.65 -6.49 -13.21
N GLY A 82 -30.52 -5.63 -13.74
CA GLY A 82 -31.71 -5.98 -14.55
C GLY A 82 -31.40 -6.43 -15.98
N GLY A 83 -30.14 -6.36 -16.42
CA GLY A 83 -29.69 -6.86 -17.72
C GLY A 83 -29.25 -5.79 -18.71
N ASP A 84 -29.46 -4.50 -18.41
CA ASP A 84 -28.93 -3.40 -19.20
C ASP A 84 -27.47 -3.11 -18.82
N TRP A 85 -26.60 -4.09 -19.08
CA TRP A 85 -25.21 -4.04 -18.63
C TRP A 85 -24.39 -2.97 -19.37
N TRP A 86 -24.73 -2.64 -20.62
CA TRP A 86 -24.00 -1.65 -21.41
C TRP A 86 -24.57 -0.24 -21.27
N GLY A 87 -25.89 -0.12 -21.09
CA GLY A 87 -26.59 1.17 -21.11
C GLY A 87 -26.70 1.75 -22.51
N SER A 88 -27.60 2.73 -22.65
CA SER A 88 -27.78 3.52 -23.87
C SER A 88 -27.31 4.97 -23.75
N GLU A 89 -26.94 5.40 -22.55
CA GLU A 89 -26.53 6.78 -22.24
C GLU A 89 -25.03 6.86 -21.90
N PRO A 90 -24.40 8.03 -22.10
CA PRO A 90 -23.04 8.26 -21.60
C PRO A 90 -22.94 8.02 -20.10
N PHE A 91 -21.79 7.51 -19.65
CA PHE A 91 -21.57 7.24 -18.24
C PHE A 91 -21.59 8.51 -17.39
N PHE A 92 -22.43 8.52 -16.36
CA PHE A 92 -22.51 9.62 -15.38
C PHE A 92 -21.17 9.83 -14.65
N GLN A 93 -20.53 8.74 -14.22
CA GLN A 93 -19.20 8.71 -13.59
C GLN A 93 -18.45 7.42 -13.96
N ALA A 94 -17.27 7.20 -13.36
CA ALA A 94 -16.48 5.99 -13.58
C ALA A 94 -17.31 4.72 -13.27
N PRO A 95 -17.41 3.77 -14.21
CA PRO A 95 -18.41 2.69 -14.14
C PRO A 95 -18.11 1.63 -13.09
N LEU A 96 -16.88 1.52 -12.60
CA LEU A 96 -16.46 0.43 -11.71
C LEU A 96 -17.36 0.28 -10.47
N TYR A 97 -17.79 1.38 -9.88
CA TYR A 97 -18.63 1.36 -8.68
C TYR A 97 -20.07 0.87 -8.98
N PRO A 98 -20.82 1.44 -9.94
CA PRO A 98 -22.13 0.89 -10.35
C PRO A 98 -22.10 -0.61 -10.69
N TYR A 99 -21.04 -1.08 -11.36
CA TYR A 99 -20.91 -2.50 -11.69
C TYR A 99 -20.64 -3.37 -10.45
N LEU A 100 -19.85 -2.89 -9.49
CA LEU A 100 -19.66 -3.56 -8.21
C LEU A 100 -21.00 -3.67 -7.45
N LEU A 101 -21.77 -2.59 -7.39
CA LEU A 101 -23.10 -2.58 -6.79
C LEU A 101 -24.05 -3.55 -7.50
N ALA A 102 -24.07 -3.55 -8.83
CA ALA A 102 -24.90 -4.44 -9.62
C ALA A 102 -24.57 -5.92 -9.36
N LEU A 103 -23.29 -6.26 -9.19
CA LEU A 103 -22.88 -7.60 -8.80
C LEU A 103 -23.44 -7.98 -7.42
N VAL A 104 -23.37 -7.09 -6.44
CA VAL A 104 -23.98 -7.32 -5.12
C VAL A 104 -25.49 -7.53 -5.26
N TYR A 105 -26.17 -6.68 -6.04
CA TYR A 105 -27.62 -6.79 -6.25
C TYR A 105 -28.04 -8.07 -6.95
N ARG A 106 -27.21 -8.60 -7.86
CA ARG A 106 -27.46 -9.90 -8.50
C ARG A 106 -27.28 -11.08 -7.55
N LEU A 107 -26.40 -10.98 -6.56
CA LEU A 107 -26.08 -12.08 -5.64
C LEU A 107 -26.96 -12.08 -4.39
N ALA A 108 -27.27 -10.91 -3.84
CA ALA A 108 -27.98 -10.74 -2.57
C ALA A 108 -29.38 -10.11 -2.72
N GLY A 109 -29.79 -9.75 -3.94
CA GLY A 109 -30.94 -8.87 -4.19
C GLY A 109 -30.58 -7.40 -3.94
N HIS A 110 -31.51 -6.49 -4.24
CA HIS A 110 -31.34 -5.06 -3.96
C HIS A 110 -31.33 -4.83 -2.44
N SER A 111 -30.14 -4.78 -1.86
CA SER A 111 -29.89 -4.63 -0.42
C SER A 111 -28.74 -3.67 -0.18
N LEU A 112 -29.05 -2.48 0.32
CA LEU A 112 -28.05 -1.47 0.69
C LEU A 112 -27.18 -1.95 1.85
N ASP A 113 -27.75 -2.70 2.80
CA ASP A 113 -27.00 -3.30 3.91
C ASP A 113 -25.88 -4.23 3.42
N ALA A 114 -26.16 -5.07 2.41
CA ALA A 114 -25.15 -5.94 1.83
C ALA A 114 -24.00 -5.12 1.20
N VAL A 115 -24.32 -3.99 0.58
CA VAL A 115 -23.32 -3.06 0.03
C VAL A 115 -22.50 -2.42 1.14
N TYR A 116 -23.13 -1.86 2.17
CA TYR A 116 -22.41 -1.22 3.27
C TYR A 116 -21.49 -2.21 3.99
N LEU A 117 -21.95 -3.43 4.26
CA LEU A 117 -21.11 -4.47 4.86
C LEU A 117 -19.91 -4.83 3.97
N LEU A 118 -20.10 -4.90 2.65
CA LEU A 118 -19.00 -5.10 1.71
C LEU A 118 -18.02 -3.91 1.73
N GLN A 119 -18.51 -2.67 1.73
CA GLN A 119 -17.67 -1.47 1.78
C GLN A 119 -16.87 -1.42 3.09
N ILE A 120 -17.48 -1.77 4.22
CA ILE A 120 -16.78 -1.87 5.51
C ILE A 120 -15.68 -2.93 5.45
N ALA A 121 -15.95 -4.09 4.86
CA ALA A 121 -14.95 -5.15 4.69
C ALA A 121 -13.78 -4.68 3.80
N LEU A 122 -14.09 -4.00 2.69
CA LEU A 122 -13.08 -3.42 1.80
C LEU A 122 -12.27 -2.33 2.50
N ALA A 123 -12.89 -1.46 3.28
CA ALA A 123 -12.21 -0.41 4.03
C ALA A 123 -11.22 -0.99 5.06
N VAL A 124 -11.62 -2.01 5.81
CA VAL A 124 -10.74 -2.70 6.77
C VAL A 124 -9.59 -3.41 6.05
N ALA A 125 -9.85 -4.06 4.92
CA ALA A 125 -8.81 -4.65 4.07
C ALA A 125 -7.85 -3.57 3.52
N GLY A 126 -8.39 -2.40 3.14
CA GLY A 126 -7.65 -1.22 2.73
C GLY A 126 -6.71 -0.71 3.82
N LEU A 127 -7.19 -0.57 5.06
CA LEU A 127 -6.36 -0.20 6.21
C LEU A 127 -5.23 -1.23 6.46
N ALA A 128 -5.52 -2.52 6.32
CA ALA A 128 -4.51 -3.57 6.46
C ALA A 128 -3.46 -3.52 5.32
N ALA A 129 -3.85 -3.10 4.12
CA ALA A 129 -2.93 -2.87 3.00
C ALA A 129 -2.08 -1.62 3.22
N LEU A 130 -2.70 -0.50 3.64
CA LEU A 130 -2.05 0.75 3.98
C LEU A 130 -0.98 0.54 5.07
N ALA A 131 -1.34 -0.20 6.12
CA ALA A 131 -0.42 -0.53 7.20
C ALA A 131 0.82 -1.26 6.68
N ARG A 132 0.63 -2.25 5.79
CA ARG A 132 1.73 -3.02 5.20
C ARG A 132 2.55 -2.21 4.20
N ALA A 133 1.94 -1.26 3.52
CA ALA A 133 2.64 -0.34 2.60
C ALA A 133 3.54 0.60 3.41
N ALA A 134 2.98 1.29 4.40
CA ALA A 134 3.72 2.18 5.29
C ALA A 134 4.83 1.43 6.05
N ASP A 135 4.56 0.20 6.49
CA ASP A 135 5.57 -0.63 7.12
C ASP A 135 6.76 -0.93 6.20
N ARG A 136 6.52 -1.22 4.92
CA ARG A 136 7.61 -1.45 3.95
C ARG A 136 8.38 -0.18 3.61
N MET A 137 7.70 0.95 3.50
CA MET A 137 8.30 2.21 3.06
C MET A 137 9.03 2.93 4.19
N LEU A 138 8.51 2.87 5.41
CA LEU A 138 8.94 3.69 6.54
C LEU A 138 9.27 2.86 7.79
N GLY A 139 8.96 1.57 7.80
CA GLY A 139 9.21 0.65 8.92
C GLY A 139 8.01 0.41 9.86
N ALA A 140 8.19 -0.55 10.77
CA ALA A 140 7.15 -1.14 11.62
C ALA A 140 6.24 -0.17 12.37
N PRO A 141 6.76 0.88 13.06
CA PRO A 141 5.91 1.77 13.84
C PRO A 141 4.96 2.57 12.95
N HIS A 142 5.40 2.93 11.75
CA HIS A 142 4.60 3.71 10.79
C HIS A 142 3.43 2.92 10.23
N GLY A 143 3.57 1.60 10.08
CA GLY A 143 2.46 0.72 9.67
C GLY A 143 1.30 0.71 10.67
N LEU A 144 1.60 0.55 11.96
CA LEU A 144 0.59 0.60 13.02
C LEU A 144 -0.02 2.00 13.15
N LEU A 145 0.81 3.05 13.07
CA LEU A 145 0.34 4.43 13.13
C LEU A 145 -0.60 4.76 11.97
N ALA A 146 -0.25 4.37 10.73
CA ALA A 146 -1.08 4.59 9.56
C ALA A 146 -2.44 3.90 9.68
N ALA A 147 -2.47 2.64 10.14
CA ALA A 147 -3.72 1.92 10.38
C ALA A 147 -4.55 2.57 11.49
N ALA A 148 -3.93 2.98 12.59
CA ALA A 148 -4.62 3.61 13.72
C ALA A 148 -5.22 4.96 13.34
N LEU A 149 -4.46 5.80 12.63
CA LEU A 149 -4.95 7.08 12.11
C LEU A 149 -6.11 6.86 11.13
N GLY A 150 -5.97 5.95 10.16
CA GLY A 150 -7.04 5.64 9.20
C GLY A 150 -8.27 4.99 9.85
N ALA A 151 -8.11 4.26 10.95
CA ALA A 151 -9.22 3.69 11.71
C ALA A 151 -10.08 4.77 12.39
N LEU A 152 -9.46 5.85 12.86
CA LEU A 152 -10.08 6.94 13.62
C LEU A 152 -10.39 8.19 12.76
N TYR A 153 -9.97 8.20 11.50
CA TYR A 153 -10.18 9.34 10.62
C TYR A 153 -11.67 9.45 10.25
N GLY A 154 -12.33 10.48 10.79
CA GLY A 154 -13.78 10.71 10.63
C GLY A 154 -14.29 10.64 9.20
N PRO A 155 -13.63 11.28 8.20
CA PRO A 155 -14.05 11.18 6.81
C PRO A 155 -14.05 9.74 6.26
N PHE A 156 -13.10 8.88 6.65
CA PHE A 156 -13.15 7.48 6.22
C PHE A 156 -14.36 6.77 6.83
N LEU A 157 -14.59 6.93 8.14
CA LEU A 157 -15.76 6.35 8.80
C LEU A 157 -17.08 6.80 8.17
N PHE A 158 -17.16 8.07 7.78
CA PHE A 158 -18.34 8.67 7.16
C PHE A 158 -18.59 8.16 5.73
N HIS A 159 -17.54 8.12 4.88
CA HIS A 159 -17.69 7.70 3.49
C HIS A 159 -17.80 6.17 3.32
N ASP A 160 -17.26 5.38 4.25
CA ASP A 160 -17.38 3.91 4.21
C ASP A 160 -18.84 3.42 4.37
N VAL A 161 -19.72 4.27 4.91
CA VAL A 161 -21.16 4.00 5.12
C VAL A 161 -22.03 4.85 4.19
N GLN A 162 -21.46 5.44 3.14
CA GLN A 162 -22.22 6.08 2.08
C GLN A 162 -22.20 5.25 0.81
N LEU A 163 -23.25 5.36 -0.01
CA LEU A 163 -23.33 4.65 -1.29
C LEU A 163 -22.54 5.42 -2.36
N LEU A 164 -21.24 5.56 -2.11
CA LEU A 164 -20.33 6.29 -2.97
C LEU A 164 -19.02 5.53 -3.20
N LYS A 165 -18.29 5.95 -4.24
CA LYS A 165 -17.08 5.29 -4.73
C LYS A 165 -15.83 5.55 -3.86
N GLU A 166 -15.85 6.53 -2.96
CA GLU A 166 -14.67 7.02 -2.24
C GLU A 166 -14.09 5.95 -1.31
N GLY A 167 -14.93 5.25 -0.54
CA GLY A 167 -14.49 4.17 0.36
C GLY A 167 -13.73 3.06 -0.41
N PRO A 168 -14.35 2.44 -1.43
CA PRO A 168 -13.67 1.48 -2.29
C PRO A 168 -12.41 2.05 -2.97
N ALA A 169 -12.43 3.31 -3.42
CA ALA A 169 -11.28 3.95 -4.04
C ALA A 169 -10.08 4.06 -3.08
N VAL A 170 -10.32 4.42 -1.82
CA VAL A 170 -9.27 4.47 -0.78
C VAL A 170 -8.69 3.08 -0.51
N ALA A 171 -9.53 2.04 -0.45
CA ALA A 171 -9.09 0.67 -0.26
C ALA A 171 -8.21 0.19 -1.44
N LEU A 172 -8.63 0.44 -2.66
CA LEU A 172 -7.88 0.11 -3.88
C LEU A 172 -6.57 0.90 -3.96
N THR A 173 -6.58 2.18 -3.58
CA THR A 173 -5.37 3.00 -3.53
C THR A 173 -4.37 2.48 -2.49
N SER A 174 -4.86 2.04 -1.32
CA SER A 174 -4.02 1.42 -0.29
C SER A 174 -3.40 0.10 -0.76
N LEU A 175 -4.17 -0.70 -1.51
CA LEU A 175 -3.66 -1.92 -2.15
C LEU A 175 -2.62 -1.61 -3.23
N LEU A 176 -2.88 -0.60 -4.06
CA LEU A 176 -1.94 -0.13 -5.07
C LEU A 176 -0.62 0.29 -4.43
N LEU A 177 -0.66 1.10 -3.37
CA LEU A 177 0.54 1.50 -2.61
C LEU A 177 1.32 0.29 -2.09
N LEU A 178 0.62 -0.71 -1.55
CA LEU A 178 1.27 -1.95 -1.11
C LEU A 178 1.94 -2.71 -2.26
N THR A 179 1.29 -2.79 -3.42
CA THR A 179 1.84 -3.48 -4.60
C THR A 179 3.07 -2.74 -5.14
N LEU A 180 3.03 -1.41 -5.24
CA LEU A 180 4.16 -0.59 -5.65
C LEU A 180 5.33 -0.75 -4.67
N ALA A 181 5.07 -0.71 -3.36
CA ALA A 181 6.10 -0.91 -2.34
C ALA A 181 6.76 -2.31 -2.41
N LYS A 182 6.03 -3.34 -2.84
CA LYS A 182 6.62 -4.68 -3.07
C LYS A 182 7.47 -4.70 -4.34
N LEU A 183 6.97 -4.13 -5.43
CA LEU A 183 7.66 -4.12 -6.72
C LEU A 183 8.97 -3.33 -6.66
N THR A 184 8.99 -2.18 -5.98
CA THR A 184 10.22 -1.39 -5.82
C THR A 184 11.28 -2.14 -5.03
N ALA A 185 10.89 -2.85 -3.96
CA ALA A 185 11.81 -3.69 -3.19
C ALA A 185 12.40 -4.83 -4.03
N GLU A 186 11.60 -5.47 -4.87
CA GLU A 186 12.07 -6.53 -5.79
C GLU A 186 13.04 -5.99 -6.85
N ILE A 187 12.73 -4.83 -7.45
CA ILE A 187 13.59 -4.19 -8.45
C ILE A 187 14.94 -3.81 -7.84
N GLN A 188 14.94 -3.23 -6.63
CA GLN A 188 16.17 -2.87 -5.92
C GLN A 188 17.01 -4.11 -5.59
N SER A 189 16.37 -5.20 -5.13
CA SER A 189 17.06 -6.46 -4.84
C SER A 189 17.74 -7.05 -6.08
N LYS A 190 17.03 -7.11 -7.22
CA LYS A 190 17.60 -7.59 -8.49
C LYS A 190 18.75 -6.71 -8.97
N ALA A 191 18.60 -5.39 -8.91
CA ALA A 191 19.65 -4.45 -9.29
C ALA A 191 20.93 -4.67 -8.46
N ILE A 192 20.83 -4.77 -7.13
CA ILE A 192 21.96 -5.04 -6.25
C ILE A 192 22.64 -6.37 -6.60
N SER A 193 21.85 -7.44 -6.79
CA SER A 193 22.43 -8.74 -7.16
C SER A 193 23.19 -8.68 -8.48
N SER A 194 22.70 -7.94 -9.48
CA SER A 194 23.39 -7.81 -10.78
C SER A 194 24.74 -7.10 -10.64
N LEU A 195 24.83 -6.09 -9.77
CA LEU A 195 26.08 -5.39 -9.47
C LEU A 195 27.08 -6.31 -8.74
N ASP A 196 26.61 -7.13 -7.80
CA ASP A 196 27.45 -8.11 -7.11
C ASP A 196 28.01 -9.17 -8.09
N HIS A 197 27.19 -9.67 -9.03
CA HIS A 197 27.64 -10.60 -10.07
C HIS A 197 28.66 -9.95 -11.02
N ALA A 198 28.43 -8.70 -11.44
CA ALA A 198 29.35 -7.95 -12.28
C ALA A 198 30.69 -7.67 -11.57
N ALA A 199 30.67 -7.40 -10.27
CA ALA A 199 31.88 -7.21 -9.47
C ALA A 199 32.64 -8.52 -9.19
N ALA A 200 31.93 -9.64 -9.06
CA ALA A 200 32.53 -10.97 -8.86
C ALA A 200 33.17 -11.54 -10.14
N ALA A 201 32.73 -11.10 -11.32
CA ALA A 201 33.38 -11.42 -12.59
C ALA A 201 34.77 -10.76 -12.64
N LYS A 202 35.81 -11.54 -12.31
CA LYS A 202 37.22 -11.12 -12.37
C LYS A 202 37.51 -10.50 -13.75
N PRO A 203 37.96 -9.24 -13.84
CA PRO A 203 38.20 -8.61 -15.13
C PRO A 203 39.31 -9.38 -15.87
N PRO A 204 39.13 -9.70 -17.17
CA PRO A 204 40.20 -10.23 -17.98
C PRO A 204 41.26 -9.13 -18.17
N GLY A 205 42.32 -9.21 -17.37
CA GLY A 205 43.53 -8.40 -17.51
C GLY A 205 43.43 -6.98 -16.96
N GLY A 206 43.92 -6.79 -15.73
CA GLY A 206 44.72 -5.64 -15.25
C GLY A 206 44.29 -4.19 -15.52
N ARG A 207 43.13 -3.91 -16.10
CA ARG A 207 42.71 -2.56 -16.49
C ARG A 207 41.80 -1.99 -15.41
N LYS A 208 42.30 -1.00 -14.67
CA LYS A 208 41.54 -0.26 -13.67
C LYS A 208 40.35 0.42 -14.37
N LEU A 209 39.13 -0.01 -14.08
CA LEU A 209 37.91 0.67 -14.52
C LEU A 209 37.81 2.01 -13.76
N PRO A 210 37.52 3.13 -14.44
CA PRO A 210 37.36 4.42 -13.80
C PRO A 210 36.12 4.38 -12.90
N LEU A 211 36.35 4.52 -11.59
CA LEU A 211 35.35 4.49 -10.50
C LEU A 211 34.29 5.62 -10.56
N THR A 212 34.25 6.39 -11.65
CA THR A 212 33.40 7.58 -11.80
C THR A 212 32.03 7.29 -12.39
N GLU A 213 31.83 6.19 -13.14
CA GLU A 213 30.51 5.88 -13.74
C GLU A 213 29.56 5.13 -12.79
N PHE A 214 30.08 4.46 -11.76
CA PHE A 214 29.26 3.68 -10.83
C PHE A 214 28.42 4.53 -9.87
N SER A 215 28.89 5.75 -9.55
CA SER A 215 28.16 6.68 -8.68
C SER A 215 26.89 7.24 -9.33
N GLY A 216 26.83 7.30 -10.66
CA GLY A 216 25.66 7.83 -11.39
C GLY A 216 24.43 6.92 -11.31
N LEU A 217 24.64 5.60 -11.31
CA LEU A 217 23.54 4.63 -11.32
C LEU A 217 22.84 4.48 -9.96
N VAL A 218 23.61 4.61 -8.86
CA VAL A 218 23.05 4.65 -7.50
C VAL A 218 22.29 5.96 -7.25
N GLY A 219 22.79 7.08 -7.81
CA GLY A 219 22.10 8.37 -7.78
C GLY A 219 20.76 8.34 -8.53
N ALA A 220 20.68 7.64 -9.67
CA ALA A 220 19.45 7.49 -10.44
C ALA A 220 18.35 6.72 -9.68
N GLY A 221 18.73 5.70 -8.90
CA GLY A 221 17.78 4.95 -8.04
C GLY A 221 17.22 5.78 -6.89
N ALA A 222 18.04 6.65 -6.28
CA ALA A 222 17.61 7.59 -5.25
C ALA A 222 16.71 8.70 -5.81
N LEU A 223 17.02 9.21 -7.00
CA LEU A 223 16.20 10.19 -7.71
C LEU A 223 14.85 9.61 -8.15
N LEU A 224 14.79 8.37 -8.63
CA LEU A 224 13.53 7.68 -8.91
C LEU A 224 12.68 7.45 -7.65
N GLY A 225 13.32 7.16 -6.51
CA GLY A 225 12.63 7.08 -5.22
C GLY A 225 12.06 8.42 -4.75
N LEU A 226 12.80 9.52 -4.98
CA LEU A 226 12.37 10.87 -4.63
C LEU A 226 11.28 11.41 -5.57
N LEU A 227 11.33 11.05 -6.85
CA LEU A 227 10.37 11.45 -7.89
C LEU A 227 9.03 10.69 -7.79
N VAL A 228 8.99 9.58 -7.06
CA VAL A 228 7.74 8.85 -6.72
C VAL A 228 7.09 9.41 -5.44
N LEU A 229 7.81 10.25 -4.68
CA LEU A 229 7.37 10.84 -3.41
C LEU A 229 6.95 12.33 -3.52
N LEU A 230 7.08 12.93 -4.71
CA LEU A 230 6.65 14.29 -5.05
C LEU A 230 5.53 14.22 -6.10
#